data_AF-A0A1F2QNY6-F1
#
_entry.id   AF-A0A1F2QNY6-F1
#
_cell.length_a   1.000
_cell.length_b   1.000
_cell.length_c   1.000
_cell.angle_alpha   90.00
_cell.angle_beta   90.00
_cell.angle_gamma   90.00
#
_symmetry.space_group_name_H-M   'P 1'
#
loop_
_entity.id
_entity.type
_entity.pdbx_description
1 polymer ?
#
loop_
_entity_poly.entity_id
_entity_poly.type
_entity_poly.pdbx_seq_one_letter_code
_entity_poly.pdbx_strand_id
1 'polypeptide(L)'
;MLPEYKKDAELRLKVATGHLEGVRRMLERDAYCIELMKQVSAVQGTLQRVQQIFLRNHLSTCVSDAIRNGMGEAVIDELIAALKYDSSLVDGRGLVSGHPTDTPGEPEADETSYAHSCERATLLNGWAADIWREPTQNRPGKEGA
;
A
#
# COMPACT_ATOMS: atom_id res chain seq x y z
N MET A 1 -0.59 2.32 -27.53
CA MET A 1 -1.38 2.21 -26.28
C MET A 1 -2.80 2.64 -26.57
N LEU A 2 -3.79 1.86 -26.13
CA LEU A 2 -5.20 2.19 -26.33
C LEU A 2 -5.61 3.40 -25.46
N PRO A 3 -6.53 4.27 -25.92
CA PRO A 3 -6.89 5.50 -25.22
C PRO A 3 -7.40 5.30 -23.79
N GLU A 4 -8.16 4.23 -23.54
CA GLU A 4 -8.71 3.90 -22.23
C GLU A 4 -7.62 3.55 -21.21
N TYR A 5 -6.64 2.72 -21.59
CA TYR A 5 -5.51 2.38 -20.72
C TYR A 5 -4.60 3.58 -20.48
N LYS A 6 -4.40 4.44 -21.48
CA LYS A 6 -3.64 5.68 -21.33
C LYS A 6 -4.29 6.60 -20.29
N LYS A 7 -5.60 6.80 -20.37
CA LYS A 7 -6.36 7.67 -19.47
C LYS A 7 -6.36 7.14 -18.02
N ASP A 8 -6.55 5.83 -17.83
CA ASP A 8 -6.50 5.21 -16.49
C ASP A 8 -5.09 5.30 -15.87
N ALA A 9 -4.05 5.00 -16.65
CA ALA A 9 -2.66 5.15 -16.19
C ALA A 9 -2.35 6.60 -15.79
N GLU A 10 -2.76 7.58 -16.61
CA GLU A 10 -2.55 9.00 -16.32
C GLU A 10 -3.26 9.44 -15.02
N LEU A 11 -4.50 8.99 -14.80
CA LEU A 11 -5.24 9.28 -13.56
C LEU A 11 -4.50 8.73 -12.33
N ARG A 12 -4.06 7.47 -12.39
CA ARG A 12 -3.36 6.82 -11.26
C ARG A 12 -1.99 7.42 -11.00
N LEU A 13 -1.27 7.82 -12.04
CA LEU A 13 -0.02 8.55 -11.89
C LEU A 13 -0.25 9.89 -11.19
N LYS A 14 -1.32 10.64 -11.54
CA LYS A 14 -1.68 11.87 -10.83
C LYS A 14 -1.97 11.63 -9.35
N VAL A 15 -2.69 10.54 -9.03
CA VAL A 15 -2.95 10.13 -7.64
C VAL A 15 -1.64 9.80 -6.91
N ALA A 16 -0.77 8.99 -7.53
CA ALA A 16 0.53 8.62 -6.94
C ALA A 16 1.40 9.85 -6.65
N THR A 17 1.45 10.82 -7.58
CA THR A 17 2.16 12.09 -7.37
C THR A 17 1.60 12.88 -6.18
N GLY A 18 0.27 13.02 -6.09
CA GLY A 18 -0.36 13.72 -4.98
C GLY A 18 -0.12 13.04 -3.63
N HIS A 19 -0.12 11.70 -3.60
CA HIS A 19 0.17 10.91 -2.40
C HIS A 19 1.63 11.05 -1.99
N LEU A 20 2.57 10.91 -2.94
CA LEU A 20 4.01 11.08 -2.68
C LEU A 20 4.34 12.48 -2.14
N GLU A 21 3.70 13.51 -2.69
CA GLU A 21 3.84 14.87 -2.19
C GLU A 21 3.24 15.02 -0.76
N GLY A 22 2.20 14.25 -0.44
CA GLY A 22 1.71 14.10 0.94
C GLY A 22 2.75 13.49 1.88
N VAL A 23 3.43 12.42 1.47
CA VAL A 23 4.53 11.80 2.23
C VAL A 23 5.66 12.79 2.47
N ARG A 24 6.04 13.57 1.45
CA ARG A 24 7.07 14.61 1.56
C ARG A 24 6.72 15.64 2.65
N ARG A 25 5.45 16.11 2.69
CA ARG A 25 4.97 17.02 3.74
C ARG A 25 4.91 16.38 5.13
N MET A 26 4.62 15.08 5.22
CA MET A 26 4.68 14.36 6.51
C MET A 26 6.11 14.31 7.03
N LEU A 27 7.08 14.10 6.16
CA LEU A 27 8.49 14.11 6.52
C LEU A 27 8.95 15.49 7.02
N GLU A 28 8.54 16.57 6.35
CA GLU A 28 8.83 17.96 6.79
C GLU A 28 8.26 18.31 8.18
N ARG A 29 7.28 17.54 8.66
CA ARG A 29 6.62 17.72 9.96
C ARG A 29 7.09 16.71 11.00
N ASP A 30 8.21 16.03 10.75
CA ASP A 30 8.77 14.98 11.62
C ASP A 30 7.75 13.85 11.92
N ALA A 31 7.02 13.45 10.87
CA ALA A 31 6.23 12.24 10.72
C ALA A 31 6.80 11.03 11.51
N TYR A 32 6.01 10.34 12.34
CA TYR A 32 6.45 9.06 12.92
C TYR A 32 6.80 8.06 11.81
N CYS A 33 7.98 7.44 11.91
CA CYS A 33 8.57 6.64 10.84
C CYS A 33 7.66 5.51 10.33
N ILE A 34 6.92 4.85 11.22
CA ILE A 34 6.00 3.77 10.84
C ILE A 34 4.85 4.30 9.98
N GLU A 35 4.36 5.51 10.25
CA GLU A 35 3.32 6.13 9.44
C GLU A 35 3.86 6.53 8.06
N LEU A 36 5.08 7.08 7.99
CA LEU A 36 5.75 7.35 6.70
C LEU A 36 5.91 6.05 5.88
N MET A 37 6.35 4.96 6.50
CA MET A 37 6.49 3.66 5.82
C MET A 37 5.16 3.13 5.28
N LYS A 38 4.07 3.23 6.05
CA LYS A 38 2.73 2.85 5.59
C LYS A 38 2.30 3.66 4.36
N GLN A 39 2.54 4.98 4.38
CA GLN A 39 2.16 5.82 3.25
C GLN A 39 3.01 5.56 2.00
N VAL A 40 4.32 5.32 2.15
CA VAL A 40 5.18 4.90 1.03
C VAL A 40 4.68 3.59 0.42
N SER A 41 4.30 2.62 1.25
CA SER A 41 3.74 1.34 0.79
C SER A 41 2.44 1.52 -0.01
N ALA A 42 1.60 2.48 0.38
CA ALA A 42 0.39 2.81 -0.37
C ALA A 42 0.69 3.45 -1.74
N VAL A 43 1.72 4.29 -1.84
CA VAL A 43 2.21 4.83 -3.13
C VAL A 43 2.71 3.69 -4.01
N GLN A 44 3.53 2.77 -3.48
CA GLN A 44 4.03 1.60 -4.20
C GLN A 44 2.87 0.76 -4.76
N GLY A 45 1.83 0.50 -3.97
CA GLY A 45 0.64 -0.22 -4.43
C GLY A 45 -0.10 0.49 -5.56
N THR A 46 -0.07 1.83 -5.62
CA THR A 46 -0.64 2.59 -6.75
C THR A 46 0.22 2.42 -8.01
N LEU A 47 1.55 2.48 -7.87
CA LEU A 47 2.49 2.27 -8.98
C LEU A 47 2.40 0.85 -9.55
N GLN A 48 2.23 -0.17 -8.70
CA GLN A 48 1.98 -1.55 -9.15
C GLN A 48 0.73 -1.66 -10.02
N ARG A 49 -0.34 -0.94 -9.69
CA ARG A 49 -1.55 -0.90 -10.52
C ARG A 49 -1.31 -0.23 -11.88
N VAL A 50 -0.48 0.82 -11.93
CA VAL A 50 -0.05 1.44 -13.19
C VAL A 50 0.75 0.44 -14.04
N GLN A 51 1.66 -0.32 -13.43
CA GLN A 51 2.44 -1.35 -14.12
C GLN A 51 1.52 -2.42 -14.73
N GLN A 52 0.49 -2.87 -14.01
CA GLN A 52 -0.50 -3.81 -14.53
C GLN A 52 -1.28 -3.26 -15.74
N ILE A 53 -1.58 -1.96 -15.76
CA ILE A 53 -2.23 -1.31 -16.90
C ILE A 53 -1.33 -1.33 -18.13
N PHE A 54 -0.05 -1.00 -17.96
CA PHE A 54 0.93 -1.04 -19.04
C PHE A 54 1.08 -2.46 -19.60
N LEU A 55 1.19 -3.46 -18.71
CA LEU A 55 1.28 -4.86 -19.10
C LEU A 55 0.05 -5.32 -19.89
N ARG A 56 -1.17 -5.06 -19.38
CA ARG A 56 -2.42 -5.43 -20.08
C ARG A 56 -2.51 -4.76 -21.44
N ASN A 57 -2.17 -3.48 -21.54
CA ASN A 57 -2.14 -2.80 -22.83
C ASN A 57 -1.12 -3.46 -23.78
N HIS A 58 0.10 -3.73 -23.33
CA HIS A 58 1.15 -4.28 -24.17
C HIS A 58 0.79 -5.68 -24.71
N LEU A 59 0.19 -6.53 -23.85
CA LEU A 59 -0.34 -7.83 -24.26
C LEU A 59 -1.47 -7.69 -25.30
N SER A 60 -2.39 -6.75 -25.08
CA SER A 60 -3.56 -6.55 -25.95
C SER A 60 -3.22 -5.91 -27.30
N THR A 61 -2.10 -5.19 -27.41
CA THR A 61 -1.69 -4.51 -28.65
C THR A 61 -0.42 -5.11 -29.25
N CYS A 62 0.73 -4.83 -28.64
CA CYS A 62 2.04 -5.10 -29.24
C CYS A 62 2.29 -6.60 -29.41
N VAL A 63 2.02 -7.38 -28.37
CA VAL A 63 2.20 -8.84 -28.42
C VAL A 63 1.18 -9.49 -29.36
N SER A 64 -0.09 -9.10 -29.25
CA SER A 64 -1.16 -9.62 -30.10
C SER A 64 -0.89 -9.37 -31.59
N ASP A 65 -0.41 -8.17 -31.95
CA ASP A 65 -0.04 -7.83 -33.32
C ASP A 65 1.25 -8.53 -33.76
N ALA A 66 2.25 -8.65 -32.88
CA ALA A 66 3.50 -9.35 -33.18
C ALA A 66 3.27 -10.84 -33.48
N ILE A 67 2.41 -11.51 -32.71
CA ILE A 67 2.03 -12.91 -32.95
C ILE A 67 1.39 -13.07 -34.34
N ARG A 68 0.48 -12.16 -34.72
CA ARG A 68 -0.18 -12.18 -36.04
C ARG A 68 0.82 -11.98 -37.20
N ASN A 69 1.90 -11.25 -36.95
CA ASN A 69 2.94 -10.96 -37.94
C ASN A 69 4.15 -11.91 -37.88
N GLY A 70 4.08 -12.99 -37.09
CA GLY A 70 5.17 -13.97 -36.96
C GLY A 70 6.38 -13.49 -36.16
N MET A 71 6.27 -12.39 -35.42
CA MET A 71 7.32 -11.79 -34.57
C MET A 71 7.04 -12.00 -33.07
N GLY A 72 6.20 -12.97 -32.71
CA GLY A 72 5.75 -13.20 -31.34
C GLY A 72 6.88 -13.45 -30.34
N GLU A 73 7.81 -14.36 -30.67
CA GLU A 73 8.92 -14.74 -29.77
C GLU A 73 9.79 -13.53 -29.39
N ALA A 74 10.19 -12.71 -30.37
CA ALA A 74 11.05 -11.56 -30.12
C ALA A 74 10.41 -10.53 -29.15
N VAL A 75 9.12 -10.25 -29.31
CA VAL A 75 8.40 -9.31 -28.43
C VAL A 75 8.14 -9.92 -27.05
N ILE A 76 7.91 -11.23 -26.98
CA ILE A 76 7.77 -11.94 -25.70
C ILE A 76 9.08 -11.90 -24.93
N ASP A 77 10.23 -12.11 -25.58
CA ASP A 77 11.55 -12.02 -24.95
C ASP A 77 11.84 -10.63 -24.41
N GLU A 78 11.48 -9.58 -25.17
CA GLU A 78 11.56 -8.19 -24.72
C GLU A 78 10.70 -7.96 -23.47
N LEU A 79 9.47 -8.47 -23.46
CA LEU A 79 8.57 -8.37 -22.32
C LEU A 79 9.15 -9.08 -21.09
N ILE A 80 9.66 -10.31 -21.25
CA ILE A 80 10.29 -11.06 -20.17
C ILE A 80 11.50 -10.30 -19.62
N ALA A 81 12.31 -9.67 -20.48
CA ALA A 81 13.43 -8.84 -20.04
C ALA A 81 12.96 -7.63 -19.21
N ALA A 82 11.85 -6.99 -19.59
CA ALA A 82 11.27 -5.88 -18.84
C ALA A 82 10.69 -6.32 -17.48
N LEU A 83 10.08 -7.51 -17.39
CA LEU A 83 9.51 -8.04 -16.15
C LEU A 83 10.56 -8.33 -15.06
N LYS A 84 11.85 -8.48 -15.41
CA LYS A 84 12.93 -8.64 -14.43
C LYS A 84 13.07 -7.47 -13.46
N TYR A 85 12.59 -6.29 -13.86
CA TYR A 85 12.60 -5.09 -13.02
C TYR A 85 11.38 -4.99 -12.10
N ASP A 86 10.36 -5.80 -12.33
CA ASP A 86 9.22 -5.93 -11.41
C ASP A 86 9.51 -7.08 -10.44
N SER A 87 10.21 -6.74 -9.34
CA SER A 87 10.56 -7.71 -8.32
C SER A 87 9.33 -8.49 -7.82
N SER A 88 8.16 -7.86 -7.76
CA SER A 88 6.92 -8.48 -7.25
C SER A 88 6.42 -9.67 -8.09
N LEU A 89 6.87 -9.78 -9.34
CA LEU A 89 6.50 -10.88 -10.25
C LEU A 89 7.56 -11.98 -10.33
N VAL A 90 8.81 -11.70 -9.96
CA VAL A 90 9.93 -12.65 -10.06
C VAL A 90 10.41 -13.19 -8.71
N ASP A 91 10.12 -12.50 -7.61
CA ASP A 91 10.63 -12.84 -6.27
C ASP A 91 9.67 -13.69 -5.42
N GLY A 92 8.53 -14.12 -5.98
CA GLY A 92 7.56 -14.96 -5.28
C GLY A 92 6.81 -14.26 -4.14
N ARG A 93 7.03 -12.96 -3.89
CA ARG A 93 6.27 -12.14 -2.92
C ARG A 93 5.03 -11.51 -3.54
N GLY A 94 4.43 -12.18 -4.52
CA GLY A 94 3.12 -11.81 -5.03
C GLY A 94 2.13 -11.84 -3.87
N LEU A 95 1.76 -10.66 -3.38
CA LEU A 95 0.70 -10.47 -2.40
C LEU A 95 -0.59 -11.00 -3.01
N VAL A 96 -0.85 -12.30 -2.83
CA VAL A 96 -2.22 -12.79 -2.77
C VAL A 96 -2.85 -12.00 -1.62
N SER A 97 -3.81 -11.15 -1.95
CA SER A 97 -4.67 -10.52 -0.96
C SER A 97 -5.57 -11.58 -0.34
N GLY A 98 -5.00 -12.48 0.45
CA GLY A 98 -5.70 -13.32 1.39
C GLY A 98 -5.86 -12.51 2.68
N HIS A 99 -7.10 -12.27 3.08
CA HIS A 99 -7.39 -11.76 4.41
C HIS A 99 -6.99 -12.84 5.43
N PRO A 100 -6.08 -12.59 6.39
CA PRO A 100 -5.70 -13.59 7.37
C PRO A 100 -6.77 -13.63 8.47
N THR A 101 -7.84 -14.40 8.28
CA THR A 101 -8.77 -14.74 9.37
C THR A 101 -8.97 -16.23 9.58
N ASP A 102 -8.21 -17.10 8.91
CA ASP A 102 -8.22 -18.54 9.23
C ASP A 102 -6.84 -19.00 9.67
N THR A 103 -6.53 -18.79 10.96
CA THR A 103 -5.56 -19.63 11.68
C THR A 103 -6.29 -20.28 12.86
N PRO A 104 -6.44 -21.62 12.87
CA PRO A 104 -6.84 -22.34 14.07
C PRO A 104 -5.66 -22.36 15.05
N GLY A 105 -5.78 -21.59 16.13
CA GLY A 105 -5.15 -21.82 17.43
C GLY A 105 -3.62 -21.80 17.51
N GLU A 106 -3.06 -20.68 17.96
CA GLU A 106 -1.84 -20.65 18.78
C GLU A 106 -2.01 -19.63 19.93
N PRO A 107 -1.35 -19.85 21.10
CA PRO A 107 -1.74 -19.26 22.37
C PRO A 107 -1.21 -17.83 22.58
N GLU A 108 -1.92 -17.07 23.42
CA GLU A 108 -1.63 -15.70 23.87
C GLU A 108 -0.17 -15.50 24.29
N ALA A 109 0.49 -14.49 23.70
CA ALA A 109 1.73 -13.93 24.20
C ALA A 109 1.43 -12.70 25.09
N ASP A 110 1.95 -12.77 26.32
CA ASP A 110 1.86 -11.83 27.44
C ASP A 110 2.20 -10.35 27.08
N GLU A 111 1.27 -9.44 27.36
CA GLU A 111 1.27 -8.00 27.05
C GLU A 111 2.11 -7.13 28.02
N THR A 112 3.25 -7.58 28.54
CA THR A 112 4.01 -6.79 29.53
C THR A 112 5.41 -6.32 29.12
N SER A 113 5.78 -6.39 27.84
CA SER A 113 7.15 -6.02 27.40
C SER A 113 7.29 -4.71 26.60
N TYR A 114 6.24 -3.93 26.37
CA TYR A 114 6.35 -2.68 25.57
C TYR A 114 5.86 -1.42 26.28
N ALA A 115 6.15 -1.30 27.58
CA ALA A 115 5.81 -0.13 28.39
C ALA A 115 7.06 0.60 28.90
N HIS A 116 8.01 0.96 28.03
CA HIS A 116 9.04 1.96 28.38
C HIS A 116 9.57 2.64 27.12
N SER A 117 8.85 3.63 26.60
CA SER A 117 9.38 4.83 25.91
C SER A 117 8.29 5.51 25.08
N CYS A 118 7.36 6.25 25.72
CA CYS A 118 6.65 7.38 25.08
C CYS A 118 5.68 8.13 26.01
N GLU A 119 6.06 8.44 27.26
CA GLU A 119 5.31 9.43 28.04
C GLU A 119 5.80 10.84 27.73
N ARG A 120 5.46 11.37 26.55
CA ARG A 120 5.44 12.82 26.23
C ARG A 120 5.08 13.08 24.76
N ALA A 121 3.82 12.85 24.39
CA ALA A 121 3.26 13.48 23.20
C ALA A 121 1.74 13.64 23.36
N THR A 122 1.33 14.26 24.46
CA THR A 122 0.00 14.81 24.56
C THR A 122 -0.08 16.07 23.68
N LEU A 123 -1.10 16.09 22.82
CA LEU A 123 -1.84 17.25 22.31
C LEU A 123 -1.54 17.78 20.88
N LEU A 124 -2.63 17.75 20.07
CA LEU A 124 -3.05 18.65 18.98
C LEU A 124 -2.54 18.28 17.55
N ASN A 125 -3.36 17.95 16.53
CA ASN A 125 -4.72 18.40 16.18
C ASN A 125 -5.45 17.42 15.23
N GLY A 126 -6.72 17.10 15.52
CA GLY A 126 -7.84 17.58 14.70
C GLY A 126 -8.40 16.78 13.52
N TRP A 127 -8.01 15.52 13.24
CA TRP A 127 -8.62 14.76 12.12
C TRP A 127 -9.11 13.35 12.45
N ALA A 128 -9.01 12.88 13.70
CA ALA A 128 -9.26 11.48 14.05
C ALA A 128 -10.43 11.22 15.02
N ALA A 129 -11.24 12.22 15.39
CA ALA A 129 -12.13 12.09 16.54
C ALA A 129 -13.61 11.73 16.26
N ASP A 130 -14.03 11.52 15.02
CA ASP A 130 -15.47 11.43 14.69
C ASP A 130 -16.03 10.02 14.46
N ILE A 131 -15.25 8.94 14.64
CA ILE A 131 -15.77 7.59 14.33
C ILE A 131 -16.18 6.77 15.56
N TRP A 132 -15.76 7.11 16.79
CA TRP A 132 -16.01 6.23 17.95
C TRP A 132 -16.25 6.95 19.29
N ARG A 133 -17.45 7.54 19.47
CA ARG A 133 -18.00 8.00 20.78
C ARG A 133 -19.45 7.49 20.85
N GLU A 134 -19.98 6.76 21.83
CA GLU A 134 -20.13 6.88 23.31
C GLU A 134 -20.85 5.57 23.82
N PRO A 135 -21.41 5.41 25.06
CA PRO A 135 -21.29 6.13 26.35
C PRO A 135 -21.17 5.25 27.64
N THR A 136 -20.52 5.82 28.68
CA THR A 136 -20.82 5.73 30.15
C THR A 136 -20.74 4.37 30.87
N GLN A 137 -20.12 4.23 32.05
CA GLN A 137 -20.60 4.83 33.31
C GLN A 137 -19.53 4.81 34.44
N ASN A 138 -19.21 6.02 34.92
CA ASN A 138 -19.02 6.45 36.31
C ASN A 138 -18.75 5.41 37.43
N ARG A 139 -17.66 5.62 38.21
CA ARG A 139 -17.67 5.35 39.66
C ARG A 139 -16.70 6.27 40.42
N PRO A 140 -17.16 6.96 41.50
CA PRO A 140 -16.28 7.74 42.38
C PRO A 140 -15.81 6.94 43.61
N GLY A 141 -14.56 7.23 44.04
CA GLY A 141 -13.97 7.26 45.39
C GLY A 141 -14.20 6.11 46.41
N LYS A 142 -13.15 5.82 47.21
CA LYS A 142 -13.09 6.02 48.68
C LYS A 142 -11.80 5.43 49.29
N GLU A 143 -11.32 6.14 50.31
CA GLU A 143 -10.15 5.88 51.16
C GLU A 143 -10.33 4.66 52.10
N GLY A 144 -9.20 4.05 52.49
CA GLY A 144 -8.83 3.77 53.89
C GLY A 144 -9.35 2.51 54.60
N ALA A 145 -8.39 1.84 55.27
CA ALA A 145 -8.47 0.80 56.31
C ALA A 145 -8.70 -0.66 55.88
#